data_AF-A0A1F0QS52-F1
#
_entry.id   AF-A0A1F0QS52-F1
#
_cell.length_a   1.000
_cell.length_b   1.000
_cell.length_c   1.000
_cell.angle_alpha   90.00
_cell.angle_beta   90.00
_cell.angle_gamma   90.00
#
_symmetry.space_group_name_H-M   'P 1'
#
loop_
_entity.id
_entity.type
_entity.pdbx_description
1 polymer ?
#
loop_
_entity_poly.entity_id
_entity_poly.type
_entity_poly.pdbx_seq_one_letter_code
_entity_poly.pdbx_strand_id
1 'polypeptide(L)'
;MAVSNLTVPGRTLVMGIVNVTEDSFSDGGRWINVDDAIAHARHLVASGADMIDVGGESTRPGAVRVAAEEEEHRVVPVIKALHEEGIKTSVDTMRASVAQAAAEAGADMINDVSGGAADPEMYRTMAATGLPVCLMHWRTVQFGSAAGVADHGGDVVRDVHESLAKLADSALQAGVSHDNIVVDPGLGFAKSPQDNWALLKALPEFLQGEFPLLVGASRKRFLAAIREDRGAESSPLLADPATAAVTAISAQMGAWGVRVHEVDVSRDAVDVAAAWNAGAAYTGGEHASGSYANGADGGTVVSTSLGRA
;
A
#
# COMPACT_ATOMS: atom_id res chain seq x y z
N MET A 1 -0.35 -4.83 -19.89
CA MET A 1 0.23 -5.51 -18.71
C MET A 1 -0.94 -5.92 -17.83
N ALA A 2 -0.89 -7.05 -17.12
CA ALA A 2 -1.96 -7.52 -16.23
C ALA A 2 -1.50 -7.55 -14.76
N VAL A 3 -2.44 -7.61 -13.81
CA VAL A 3 -2.14 -7.73 -12.37
C VAL A 3 -1.28 -8.96 -12.10
N SER A 4 -1.50 -10.06 -12.84
CA SER A 4 -0.69 -11.27 -12.76
C SER A 4 0.80 -11.07 -13.08
N ASN A 5 1.16 -10.04 -13.86
CA ASN A 5 2.56 -9.68 -14.11
C ASN A 5 3.21 -8.95 -12.93
N LEU A 6 2.41 -8.38 -12.03
CA LEU A 6 2.85 -7.68 -10.82
C LEU A 6 2.79 -8.59 -9.59
N THR A 7 1.96 -9.64 -9.62
CA THR A 7 1.84 -10.60 -8.52
C THR A 7 3.17 -11.28 -8.22
N VAL A 8 3.54 -11.29 -6.93
CA VAL A 8 4.70 -12.04 -6.44
C VAL A 8 4.29 -13.49 -6.18
N PRO A 9 4.92 -14.49 -6.83
CA PRO A 9 4.60 -15.87 -6.56
C PRO A 9 4.91 -16.29 -5.12
N GLY A 10 3.95 -16.93 -4.46
CA GLY A 10 4.14 -17.56 -3.15
C GLY A 10 4.05 -16.64 -1.94
N ARG A 11 3.88 -15.33 -2.12
CA ARG A 11 3.66 -14.38 -1.02
C ARG A 11 2.93 -13.12 -1.47
N THR A 12 2.43 -12.36 -0.52
CA THR A 12 1.86 -11.01 -0.75
C THR A 12 2.92 -10.04 -1.27
N LEU A 13 2.52 -9.14 -2.16
CA LEU A 13 3.37 -8.06 -2.67
C LEU A 13 3.58 -6.97 -1.61
N VAL A 14 4.80 -6.47 -1.46
CA VAL A 14 5.12 -5.32 -0.60
C VAL A 14 5.28 -4.07 -1.45
N MET A 15 4.33 -3.14 -1.32
CA MET A 15 4.32 -1.84 -2.01
C MET A 15 4.82 -0.75 -1.06
N GLY A 16 6.01 -0.21 -1.33
CA GLY A 16 6.65 0.84 -0.54
C GLY A 16 6.16 2.24 -0.94
N ILE A 17 5.84 3.10 0.03
CA ILE A 17 5.30 4.45 -0.22
C ILE A 17 6.43 5.47 -0.35
N VAL A 18 6.43 6.24 -1.44
CA VAL A 18 7.30 7.40 -1.64
C VAL A 18 6.45 8.64 -1.92
N ASN A 19 6.38 9.55 -0.95
CA ASN A 19 5.65 10.82 -1.09
C ASN A 19 6.61 11.96 -1.44
N VAL A 20 6.53 12.45 -2.66
CA VAL A 20 7.32 13.57 -3.20
C VAL A 20 6.64 14.89 -2.83
N THR A 21 6.63 15.23 -1.54
CA THR A 21 5.99 16.45 -1.01
C THR A 21 6.97 17.27 -0.18
N GLU A 22 6.75 18.59 -0.08
CA GLU A 22 7.63 19.55 0.63
C GLU A 22 7.92 19.16 2.10
N ASP A 23 7.00 18.46 2.76
CA ASP A 23 7.12 18.05 4.16
C ASP A 23 7.86 16.71 4.37
N SER A 24 8.19 15.97 3.31
CA SER A 24 8.73 14.61 3.43
C SER A 24 10.24 14.55 3.67
N PHE A 25 10.97 15.61 3.31
CA PHE A 25 12.44 15.64 3.31
C PHE A 25 12.91 17.04 3.72
N SER A 26 12.90 17.33 5.02
CA SER A 26 13.27 18.64 5.53
C SER A 26 14.80 18.83 5.56
N ASP A 27 15.37 19.21 4.43
CA ASP A 27 16.60 20.01 4.35
C ASP A 27 16.49 20.95 3.13
N GLY A 28 16.28 22.24 3.40
CA GLY A 28 15.71 23.20 2.47
C GLY A 28 16.42 23.38 1.12
N GLY A 29 15.66 23.22 0.04
CA GLY A 29 16.06 23.59 -1.32
C GLY A 29 14.81 23.79 -2.19
N ARG A 30 14.85 24.74 -3.14
CA ARG A 30 13.74 25.10 -4.05
C ARG A 30 13.41 24.03 -5.12
N TRP A 31 14.01 22.85 -4.98
CA TRP A 31 13.68 21.65 -5.74
C TRP A 31 13.19 20.67 -4.69
N ILE A 32 11.90 20.36 -4.70
CA ILE A 32 11.38 19.18 -4.00
C ILE A 32 12.27 18.02 -4.44
N ASN A 33 12.94 17.37 -3.48
CA ASN A 33 14.17 16.66 -3.77
C ASN A 33 13.88 15.32 -4.46
N VAL A 34 13.70 15.37 -5.79
CA VAL A 34 13.53 14.21 -6.68
C VAL A 34 14.66 13.20 -6.44
N ASP A 35 15.89 13.67 -6.24
CA ASP A 35 17.03 12.81 -5.95
C ASP A 35 16.88 12.09 -4.60
N ASP A 36 16.39 12.76 -3.56
CA ASP A 36 16.07 12.11 -2.27
C ASP A 36 14.93 11.11 -2.42
N ALA A 37 13.89 11.43 -3.20
CA ALA A 37 12.79 10.51 -3.46
C ALA A 37 13.27 9.25 -4.18
N ILE A 38 14.16 9.39 -5.17
CA ILE A 38 14.79 8.26 -5.86
C ILE A 38 15.70 7.48 -4.90
N ALA A 39 16.53 8.16 -4.10
CA ALA A 39 17.39 7.51 -3.11
C ALA A 39 16.57 6.74 -2.07
N HIS A 40 15.46 7.31 -1.59
CA HIS A 40 14.55 6.66 -0.68
C HIS A 40 13.87 5.46 -1.33
N ALA A 41 13.37 5.59 -2.57
CA ALA A 41 12.81 4.47 -3.33
C ALA A 41 13.80 3.30 -3.45
N ARG A 42 15.06 3.58 -3.82
CA ARG A 42 16.13 2.57 -3.88
C ARG A 42 16.37 1.92 -2.51
N HIS A 43 16.34 2.70 -1.43
CA HIS A 43 16.43 2.16 -0.08
C HIS A 43 15.27 1.22 0.23
N LEU A 44 14.02 1.60 -0.08
CA LEU A 44 12.85 0.73 0.10
C LEU A 44 12.95 -0.57 -0.71
N VAL A 45 13.42 -0.52 -1.96
CA VAL A 45 13.69 -1.72 -2.77
C VAL A 45 14.76 -2.60 -2.11
N ALA A 46 15.85 -2.00 -1.63
CA ALA A 46 16.90 -2.74 -0.92
C ALA A 46 16.39 -3.39 0.40
N SER A 47 15.40 -2.76 1.05
CA SER A 47 14.70 -3.29 2.22
C SER A 47 13.62 -4.34 1.88
N GLY A 48 13.40 -4.63 0.60
CA GLY A 48 12.55 -5.73 0.15
C GLY A 48 11.18 -5.34 -0.42
N ALA A 49 10.98 -4.08 -0.82
CA ALA A 49 9.81 -3.66 -1.59
C ALA A 49 9.85 -4.29 -2.99
N ASP A 50 8.70 -4.78 -3.44
CA ASP A 50 8.53 -5.32 -4.79
C ASP A 50 8.09 -4.26 -5.80
N MET A 51 7.45 -3.20 -5.29
CA MET A 51 6.95 -2.06 -6.05
C MET A 51 7.04 -0.78 -5.22
N ILE A 52 7.28 0.34 -5.87
CA ILE A 52 7.27 1.67 -5.26
C ILE A 52 6.04 2.45 -5.73
N ASP A 53 5.24 2.91 -4.79
CA ASP A 53 4.08 3.76 -5.04
C ASP A 53 4.44 5.24 -4.82
N VAL A 54 4.48 6.00 -5.91
CA VAL A 54 4.97 7.37 -5.96
C VAL A 54 3.79 8.34 -5.98
N GLY A 55 3.69 9.17 -4.93
CA GLY A 55 2.65 10.20 -4.82
C GLY A 55 3.22 11.61 -4.78
N GLY A 56 2.67 12.53 -5.57
CA GLY A 56 3.08 13.95 -5.62
C GLY A 56 2.21 14.89 -4.79
N GLU A 57 1.04 14.40 -4.36
CA GLU A 57 0.07 15.13 -3.54
C GLU A 57 -0.12 14.44 -2.20
N SER A 58 -0.09 15.21 -1.11
CA SER A 58 -0.46 14.68 0.19
C SER A 58 -1.96 14.47 0.23
N THR A 59 -2.39 13.21 0.31
CA THR A 59 -3.79 12.85 0.56
C THR A 59 -4.17 13.00 2.03
N ARG A 60 -3.37 13.71 2.85
CA ARG A 60 -3.66 13.92 4.28
C ARG A 60 -4.78 14.96 4.47
N PRO A 61 -5.56 14.83 5.55
CA PRO A 61 -6.45 15.87 6.06
C PRO A 61 -5.86 17.29 6.03
N GLY A 62 -6.50 18.23 5.34
CA GLY A 62 -6.12 19.65 5.35
C GLY A 62 -4.93 20.02 4.46
N ALA A 63 -4.39 19.10 3.66
CA ALA A 63 -3.38 19.42 2.65
C ALA A 63 -3.99 20.32 1.56
N VAL A 64 -3.25 21.37 1.17
CA VAL A 64 -3.63 22.22 0.03
C VAL A 64 -3.29 21.45 -1.23
N ARG A 65 -4.29 21.26 -2.10
CA ARG A 65 -4.08 20.61 -3.39
C ARG A 65 -3.11 21.41 -4.24
N VAL A 66 -2.17 20.70 -4.85
CA VAL A 66 -1.24 21.31 -5.81
C VAL A 66 -1.88 21.35 -7.20
N ALA A 67 -1.34 22.19 -8.09
CA ALA A 67 -1.73 22.17 -9.50
C ALA A 67 -1.35 20.82 -10.12
N ALA A 68 -2.07 20.38 -11.16
CA ALA A 68 -1.81 19.10 -11.81
C ALA A 68 -0.38 19.06 -12.38
N GLU A 69 0.08 20.18 -12.94
CA GLU A 69 1.42 20.35 -13.49
C GLU A 69 2.50 20.23 -12.41
N GLU A 70 2.21 20.69 -11.19
CA GLU A 70 3.13 20.59 -10.05
C GLU A 70 3.21 19.15 -9.53
N GLU A 71 2.08 18.44 -9.45
CA GLU A 71 2.06 17.01 -9.12
C GLU A 71 2.83 16.19 -10.16
N GLU A 72 2.62 16.47 -11.45
CA GLU A 72 3.32 15.84 -12.57
C GLU A 72 4.84 16.05 -12.47
N HIS A 73 5.29 17.30 -12.25
CA HIS A 73 6.71 17.62 -12.08
C HIS A 73 7.36 16.91 -10.89
N ARG A 74 6.59 16.53 -9.87
CA ARG A 74 7.08 15.77 -8.71
C ARG A 74 7.22 14.28 -9.02
N VAL A 75 6.21 13.67 -9.63
CA VAL A 75 6.15 12.21 -9.78
C VAL A 75 6.86 11.68 -11.02
N VAL A 76 6.72 12.36 -12.17
CA VAL A 76 7.21 11.85 -13.46
C VAL A 76 8.73 11.63 -13.47
N PRO A 77 9.58 12.55 -12.97
CA PRO A 77 11.02 12.34 -12.95
C PRO A 77 11.44 11.13 -12.10
N VAL A 78 10.77 10.90 -10.96
CA VAL A 78 11.04 9.76 -10.07
C VAL A 78 10.66 8.45 -10.76
N ILE A 79 9.45 8.38 -11.32
CA ILE A 79 8.97 7.19 -12.04
C ILE A 79 9.90 6.85 -13.20
N LYS A 80 10.30 7.84 -13.99
CA LYS A 80 11.20 7.63 -15.13
C LYS A 80 12.55 7.05 -14.70
N ALA A 81 13.16 7.62 -13.66
CA ALA A 81 14.45 7.15 -13.16
C ALA A 81 14.37 5.70 -12.64
N LEU A 82 13.31 5.37 -11.87
CA LEU A 82 13.09 4.02 -11.35
C LEU A 82 12.78 3.02 -12.48
N HIS A 83 12.04 3.43 -13.50
CA HIS A 83 11.77 2.62 -14.68
C HIS A 83 13.05 2.25 -15.44
N GLU A 84 13.97 3.20 -15.64
CA GLU A 84 15.27 2.97 -16.28
C GLU A 84 16.14 1.95 -15.50
N GLU A 85 15.91 1.82 -14.19
CA GLU A 85 16.54 0.81 -13.32
C GLU A 85 15.80 -0.53 -13.28
N GLY A 86 14.64 -0.64 -13.96
CA GLY A 86 13.80 -1.83 -13.95
C GLY A 86 12.98 -2.01 -12.67
N ILE A 87 12.89 -0.98 -11.83
CA ILE A 87 12.10 -0.98 -10.59
C ILE A 87 10.62 -0.78 -10.94
N LYS A 88 9.76 -1.63 -10.38
CA LYS A 88 8.31 -1.54 -10.59
C LYS A 88 7.72 -0.37 -9.85
N THR A 89 6.89 0.42 -10.53
CA THR A 89 6.28 1.61 -9.93
C THR A 89 4.77 1.67 -10.11
N SER A 90 4.10 2.19 -9.10
CA SER A 90 2.74 2.69 -9.19
C SER A 90 2.74 4.22 -9.01
N VAL A 91 1.79 4.91 -9.64
CA VAL A 91 1.54 6.34 -9.39
C VAL A 91 0.29 6.49 -8.52
N ASP A 92 0.42 7.13 -7.36
CA ASP A 92 -0.68 7.52 -6.46
C ASP A 92 -1.21 8.88 -6.90
N THR A 93 -2.26 8.88 -7.72
CA THR A 93 -2.87 10.12 -8.23
C THR A 93 -4.37 9.97 -8.48
N MET A 94 -5.08 11.09 -8.31
CA MET A 94 -6.49 11.24 -8.63
C MET A 94 -6.72 11.98 -9.96
N ARG A 95 -5.65 12.33 -10.69
CA ARG A 95 -5.74 13.18 -11.89
C ARG A 95 -5.41 12.38 -13.14
N ALA A 96 -6.31 12.43 -14.11
CA ALA A 96 -6.16 11.71 -15.37
C ALA A 96 -4.89 12.16 -16.12
N SER A 97 -4.58 13.46 -16.12
CA SER A 97 -3.38 13.99 -16.78
C SER A 97 -2.07 13.45 -16.17
N VAL A 98 -1.99 13.39 -14.83
CA VAL A 98 -0.82 12.87 -14.12
C VAL A 98 -0.68 11.37 -14.32
N ALA A 99 -1.79 10.62 -14.27
CA ALA A 99 -1.79 9.19 -14.53
C ALA A 99 -1.31 8.87 -15.96
N GLN A 100 -1.75 9.64 -16.96
CA GLN A 100 -1.29 9.52 -18.34
C GLN A 100 0.21 9.81 -18.46
N ALA A 101 0.70 10.91 -17.89
CA ALA A 101 2.11 11.29 -17.95
C ALA A 101 3.02 10.26 -17.24
N ALA A 102 2.57 9.74 -16.09
CA ALA A 102 3.26 8.68 -15.37
C ALA A 102 3.32 7.36 -16.16
N ALA A 103 2.23 6.98 -16.84
CA ALA A 103 2.21 5.82 -17.72
C ALA A 103 3.19 5.97 -18.89
N GLU A 104 3.26 7.16 -19.51
CA GLU A 104 4.23 7.47 -20.56
C GLU A 104 5.69 7.46 -20.05
N ALA A 105 5.89 7.81 -18.77
CA ALA A 105 7.19 7.75 -18.11
C ALA A 105 7.63 6.33 -17.71
N GLY A 106 6.73 5.34 -17.80
CA GLY A 106 7.02 3.93 -17.54
C GLY A 106 6.45 3.36 -16.24
N ALA A 107 5.45 4.01 -15.64
CA ALA A 107 4.71 3.42 -14.53
C ALA A 107 4.07 2.08 -14.91
N ASP A 108 4.05 1.13 -13.98
CA ASP A 108 3.46 -0.19 -14.17
C ASP A 108 2.00 -0.26 -13.68
N MET A 109 1.54 0.69 -12.87
CA MET A 109 0.22 0.67 -12.25
C MET A 109 -0.31 2.07 -11.88
N ILE A 110 -1.60 2.31 -12.05
CA ILE A 110 -2.27 3.54 -11.57
C ILE A 110 -2.99 3.23 -10.25
N ASN A 111 -2.66 3.93 -9.18
CA ASN A 111 -3.32 3.81 -7.88
C ASN A 111 -4.17 5.07 -7.63
N ASP A 112 -5.49 4.95 -7.74
CA ASP A 112 -6.40 6.08 -7.55
C ASP A 112 -7.23 5.89 -6.27
N VAL A 113 -6.90 6.70 -5.25
CA VAL A 113 -7.60 6.74 -3.97
C VAL A 113 -9.08 7.14 -4.08
N SER A 114 -9.48 7.81 -5.16
CA SER A 114 -10.88 8.12 -5.46
C SER A 114 -11.59 7.03 -6.28
N GLY A 115 -10.84 6.03 -6.75
CA GLY A 115 -11.33 4.97 -7.62
C GLY A 115 -11.82 5.46 -8.98
N GLY A 116 -11.31 6.59 -9.49
CA GLY A 116 -11.75 7.22 -10.73
C GLY A 116 -12.83 8.29 -10.56
N ALA A 117 -13.32 8.52 -9.33
CA ALA A 117 -14.42 9.45 -9.08
C ALA A 117 -14.00 10.94 -9.01
N ALA A 118 -12.71 11.23 -8.79
CA ALA A 118 -12.22 12.60 -8.65
C ALA A 118 -12.04 13.34 -9.98
N ASP A 119 -11.77 12.62 -11.07
CA ASP A 119 -11.54 13.18 -12.39
C ASP A 119 -12.36 12.39 -13.44
N PRO A 120 -13.29 13.04 -14.16
CA PRO A 120 -14.16 12.36 -15.11
C PRO A 120 -13.41 11.68 -16.26
N GLU A 121 -12.17 12.09 -16.56
CA GLU A 121 -11.35 11.48 -17.62
C GLU A 121 -10.53 10.28 -17.12
N MET A 122 -10.55 9.98 -15.80
CA MET A 122 -9.68 8.96 -15.22
C MET A 122 -9.99 7.57 -15.76
N TYR A 123 -11.25 7.13 -15.80
CA TYR A 123 -11.58 5.79 -16.31
C TYR A 123 -11.20 5.61 -17.79
N ARG A 124 -11.37 6.66 -18.60
CA ARG A 124 -10.93 6.67 -20.01
C ARG A 124 -9.41 6.54 -20.10
N THR A 125 -8.69 7.23 -19.23
CA THR A 125 -7.21 7.17 -19.15
C THR A 125 -6.73 5.79 -18.71
N MET A 126 -7.33 5.21 -17.67
CA MET A 126 -7.07 3.84 -17.22
C MET A 126 -7.25 2.83 -18.36
N ALA A 127 -8.34 2.93 -19.12
CA ALA A 127 -8.58 2.06 -20.27
C ALA A 127 -7.56 2.26 -21.40
N ALA A 128 -7.21 3.52 -21.70
CA ALA A 128 -6.27 3.86 -22.77
C ALA A 128 -4.82 3.41 -22.49
N THR A 129 -4.37 3.52 -21.23
CA THR A 129 -3.01 3.10 -20.83
C THR A 129 -2.85 1.59 -20.83
N GLY A 130 -3.93 0.82 -20.58
CA GLY A 130 -3.88 -0.64 -20.49
C GLY A 130 -3.00 -1.16 -19.34
N LEU A 131 -2.74 -0.32 -18.35
CA LEU A 131 -2.03 -0.66 -17.12
C LEU A 131 -3.00 -1.27 -16.09
N PRO A 132 -2.49 -2.08 -15.15
CA PRO A 132 -3.17 -2.37 -13.89
C PRO A 132 -3.60 -1.11 -13.14
N VAL A 133 -4.73 -1.18 -12.45
CA VAL A 133 -5.31 -0.08 -11.68
C VAL A 133 -5.75 -0.54 -10.29
N CYS A 134 -5.50 0.26 -9.26
CA CYS A 134 -6.12 0.09 -7.95
C CYS A 134 -7.26 1.08 -7.78
N LEU A 135 -8.45 0.56 -7.51
CA LEU A 135 -9.65 1.34 -7.22
C LEU A 135 -9.91 1.28 -5.71
N MET A 136 -9.73 2.41 -5.03
CA MET A 136 -9.96 2.48 -3.59
C MET A 136 -11.33 3.05 -3.26
N HIS A 137 -11.96 2.51 -2.20
CA HIS A 137 -13.14 3.13 -1.63
C HIS A 137 -12.80 4.37 -0.79
N TRP A 138 -13.29 5.53 -1.22
CA TRP A 138 -13.25 6.77 -0.46
C TRP A 138 -14.53 7.59 -0.63
N ARG A 139 -15.27 7.83 0.46
CA ARG A 139 -16.40 8.78 0.46
C ARG A 139 -15.90 10.19 0.72
N THR A 140 -16.14 11.09 -0.23
CA THR A 140 -15.91 12.53 -0.03
C THR A 140 -17.16 13.32 -0.37
N VAL A 141 -17.45 14.37 0.42
CA VAL A 141 -18.44 15.39 0.04
C VAL A 141 -17.80 16.40 -0.93
N GLN A 142 -16.49 16.59 -0.81
CA GLN A 142 -15.61 17.31 -1.74
C GLN A 142 -14.24 16.61 -1.73
N PHE A 143 -13.71 16.29 -2.91
CA PHE A 143 -12.36 15.76 -3.05
C PHE A 143 -11.36 16.85 -2.60
N GLY A 144 -10.78 16.70 -1.41
CA GLY A 144 -9.93 17.74 -0.80
C GLY A 144 -9.69 17.60 0.71
N SER A 145 -10.50 16.82 1.42
CA SER A 145 -10.21 16.43 2.82
C SER A 145 -10.35 14.92 2.99
N ALA A 146 -9.24 14.22 3.22
CA ALA A 146 -9.27 12.83 3.67
C ALA A 146 -9.65 12.69 5.16
N ALA A 147 -9.78 13.81 5.89
CA ALA A 147 -10.32 13.79 7.25
C ALA A 147 -11.83 13.84 7.22
N GLY A 148 -12.39 12.91 7.99
CA GLY A 148 -13.78 12.87 8.32
C GLY A 148 -14.17 11.46 8.74
N VAL A 149 -15.29 11.36 9.42
CA VAL A 149 -16.07 10.13 9.48
C VAL A 149 -17.28 10.40 8.58
N ALA A 150 -17.44 9.61 7.52
CA ALA A 150 -18.65 9.64 6.72
C ALA A 150 -19.72 8.75 7.37
N ASP A 151 -20.99 9.09 7.18
CA ASP A 151 -22.08 8.23 7.61
C ASP A 151 -22.26 7.08 6.60
N HIS A 152 -21.76 5.89 6.94
CA HIS A 152 -21.88 4.67 6.14
C HIS A 152 -23.24 3.96 6.28
N GLY A 153 -24.28 4.65 6.74
CA GLY A 153 -25.63 4.10 6.86
C GLY A 153 -25.72 2.96 7.88
N GLY A 154 -24.82 2.95 8.88
CA GLY A 154 -24.74 1.95 9.94
C GLY A 154 -24.04 0.62 9.57
N ASP A 155 -23.59 0.45 8.32
CA ASP A 155 -22.88 -0.76 7.88
C ASP A 155 -21.78 -0.40 6.87
N VAL A 156 -20.57 -0.14 7.40
CA VAL A 156 -19.42 0.21 6.57
C VAL A 156 -18.95 -0.94 5.68
N VAL A 157 -19.13 -2.19 6.11
CA VAL A 157 -18.67 -3.35 5.33
C VAL A 157 -19.50 -3.46 4.06
N ARG A 158 -20.83 -3.40 4.19
CA ARG A 158 -21.74 -3.38 3.04
C ARG A 158 -21.47 -2.18 2.13
N ASP A 159 -21.34 -0.98 2.69
CA ASP A 159 -21.10 0.25 1.91
C ASP A 159 -19.80 0.17 1.09
N VAL A 160 -18.72 -0.36 1.67
CA VAL A 160 -17.45 -0.58 0.97
C VAL A 160 -17.61 -1.60 -0.15
N HIS A 161 -18.25 -2.75 0.10
CA HIS A 161 -18.49 -3.75 -0.93
C HIS A 161 -19.30 -3.19 -2.11
N GLU A 162 -20.42 -2.54 -1.84
CA GLU A 162 -21.28 -1.96 -2.87
C GLU A 162 -20.57 -0.85 -3.66
N SER A 163 -19.73 -0.07 -2.99
CA SER A 163 -18.98 1.00 -3.64
C SER A 163 -17.86 0.45 -4.52
N LEU A 164 -17.07 -0.50 -4.03
CA LEU A 164 -16.00 -1.14 -4.82
C LEU A 164 -16.57 -1.84 -6.06
N ALA A 165 -17.71 -2.52 -5.94
CA ALA A 165 -18.40 -3.12 -7.08
C ALA A 165 -18.76 -2.07 -8.15
N LYS A 166 -19.33 -0.93 -7.75
CA LYS A 166 -19.67 0.18 -8.67
C LYS A 166 -18.45 0.79 -9.35
N LEU A 167 -17.35 0.96 -8.61
CA LEU A 167 -16.09 1.49 -9.16
C LEU A 167 -15.53 0.51 -10.21
N ALA A 168 -15.47 -0.79 -9.89
CA ALA A 168 -15.03 -1.82 -10.81
C ALA A 168 -15.92 -1.90 -12.07
N ASP A 169 -17.25 -1.88 -11.90
CA ASP A 169 -18.20 -1.86 -13.02
C ASP A 169 -17.96 -0.64 -13.93
N SER A 170 -17.70 0.53 -13.35
CA SER A 170 -17.43 1.76 -14.10
C SER A 170 -16.12 1.67 -14.90
N ALA A 171 -15.07 1.12 -14.29
CA ALA A 171 -13.79 0.88 -14.97
C ALA A 171 -13.94 -0.14 -16.12
N LEU A 172 -14.63 -1.25 -15.89
CA LEU A 172 -14.91 -2.26 -16.92
C LEU A 172 -15.70 -1.68 -18.09
N GLN A 173 -16.75 -0.89 -17.80
CA GLN A 173 -17.56 -0.22 -18.83
C GLN A 173 -16.76 0.79 -19.66
N ALA A 174 -15.77 1.45 -19.05
CA ALA A 174 -14.86 2.34 -19.76
C ALA A 174 -13.81 1.60 -20.62
N GLY A 175 -13.70 0.27 -20.46
CA GLY A 175 -12.81 -0.59 -21.24
C GLY A 175 -11.53 -1.00 -20.51
N VAL A 176 -11.43 -0.79 -19.19
CA VAL A 176 -10.35 -1.38 -18.38
C VAL A 176 -10.50 -2.90 -18.41
N SER A 177 -9.40 -3.62 -18.66
CA SER A 177 -9.42 -5.08 -18.66
C SER A 177 -9.74 -5.62 -17.26
N HIS A 178 -10.52 -6.69 -17.19
CA HIS A 178 -10.82 -7.38 -15.93
C HIS A 178 -9.55 -7.79 -15.17
N ASP A 179 -8.58 -8.39 -15.89
CA ASP A 179 -7.28 -8.82 -15.34
C ASP A 179 -6.37 -7.66 -14.88
N ASN A 180 -6.80 -6.41 -15.05
CA ASN A 180 -6.07 -5.22 -14.66
C ASN A 180 -6.59 -4.57 -13.35
N ILE A 181 -7.69 -5.05 -12.77
CA ILE A 181 -8.31 -4.37 -11.62
C ILE A 181 -7.82 -4.98 -10.30
N VAL A 182 -7.41 -4.11 -9.38
CA VAL A 182 -7.19 -4.35 -7.95
C VAL A 182 -8.13 -3.44 -7.16
N VAL A 183 -8.59 -3.87 -6.01
CA VAL A 183 -9.46 -3.06 -5.12
C VAL A 183 -8.82 -2.83 -3.75
N ASP A 184 -9.13 -1.69 -3.12
CA ASP A 184 -8.69 -1.34 -1.76
C ASP A 184 -9.89 -0.83 -0.92
N PRO A 185 -10.17 -1.40 0.27
CA PRO A 185 -11.29 -0.97 1.12
C PRO A 185 -11.14 0.45 1.70
N GLY A 186 -9.97 1.06 1.55
CA GLY A 186 -9.66 2.44 1.89
C GLY A 186 -9.51 2.68 3.38
N LEU A 187 -8.69 1.89 4.06
CA LEU A 187 -8.47 2.03 5.51
C LEU A 187 -8.01 3.46 5.87
N GLY A 188 -8.69 4.04 6.85
CA GLY A 188 -8.46 5.39 7.36
C GLY A 188 -8.99 6.52 6.49
N PHE A 189 -9.67 6.24 5.39
CA PHE A 189 -10.30 7.25 4.51
C PHE A 189 -11.80 7.33 4.76
N ALA A 190 -12.24 8.47 5.32
CA ALA A 190 -13.63 8.75 5.69
C ALA A 190 -14.27 7.77 6.69
N LYS A 191 -13.45 7.08 7.51
CA LYS A 191 -13.86 5.98 8.40
C LYS A 191 -13.46 6.27 9.85
N SER A 192 -14.32 5.91 10.80
CA SER A 192 -13.99 5.91 12.23
C SER A 192 -12.99 4.79 12.58
N PRO A 193 -12.32 4.82 13.74
CA PRO A 193 -11.49 3.70 14.18
C PRO A 193 -12.25 2.37 14.19
N GLN A 194 -13.50 2.36 14.66
CA GLN A 194 -14.35 1.16 14.71
C GLN A 194 -14.69 0.63 13.31
N ASP A 195 -14.92 1.53 12.35
CA ASP A 195 -15.16 1.13 10.96
C ASP A 195 -13.93 0.41 10.37
N ASN A 196 -12.73 0.91 10.65
CA ASN A 196 -11.50 0.26 10.19
C ASN A 196 -11.33 -1.15 10.77
N TRP A 197 -11.66 -1.33 12.05
CA TRP A 197 -11.66 -2.66 12.66
C TRP A 197 -12.74 -3.58 12.10
N ALA A 198 -13.92 -3.06 11.81
CA ALA A 198 -15.00 -3.82 11.16
C ALA A 198 -14.55 -4.31 9.77
N LEU A 199 -13.87 -3.47 8.99
CA LEU A 199 -13.34 -3.85 7.67
C LEU A 199 -12.22 -4.88 7.76
N LEU A 200 -11.28 -4.71 8.70
CA LEU A 200 -10.22 -5.71 8.92
C LEU A 200 -10.79 -7.05 9.38
N LYS A 201 -11.85 -7.05 10.20
CA LYS A 201 -12.56 -8.27 10.59
C LYS A 201 -13.26 -8.93 9.40
N ALA A 202 -13.82 -8.13 8.50
CA ALA A 202 -14.48 -8.58 7.28
C ALA A 202 -13.50 -8.85 6.11
N LEU A 203 -12.18 -8.79 6.33
CA LEU A 203 -11.18 -9.02 5.29
C LEU A 203 -11.39 -10.33 4.51
N PRO A 204 -11.76 -11.47 5.14
CA PRO A 204 -12.08 -12.68 4.41
C PRO A 204 -13.21 -12.51 3.39
N GLU A 205 -14.20 -11.67 3.65
CA GLU A 205 -15.32 -11.42 2.73
C GLU A 205 -14.85 -10.65 1.48
N PHE A 206 -13.97 -9.65 1.66
CA PHE A 206 -13.35 -8.94 0.54
C PHE A 206 -12.44 -9.84 -0.31
N LEU A 207 -11.70 -10.75 0.33
CA LEU A 207 -10.80 -11.68 -0.35
C LEU A 207 -11.51 -12.76 -1.17
N GLN A 208 -12.79 -13.05 -0.88
CA GLN A 208 -13.64 -13.90 -1.72
C GLN A 208 -14.24 -13.14 -2.92
N GLY A 209 -13.99 -11.83 -3.02
CA GLY A 209 -14.41 -11.01 -4.14
C GLY A 209 -13.72 -11.37 -5.45
N GLU A 210 -14.17 -10.73 -6.52
CA GLU A 210 -13.71 -10.99 -7.89
C GLU A 210 -12.30 -10.46 -8.18
N PHE A 211 -11.89 -9.40 -7.47
CA PHE A 211 -10.64 -8.70 -7.72
C PHE A 211 -9.63 -8.89 -6.60
N PRO A 212 -8.31 -8.95 -6.92
CA PRO A 212 -7.24 -8.91 -5.94
C PRO A 212 -7.36 -7.71 -4.99
N LEU A 213 -6.99 -7.93 -3.72
CA LEU A 213 -7.16 -6.94 -2.66
C LEU A 213 -5.82 -6.33 -2.22
N LEU A 214 -5.70 -5.01 -2.32
CA LEU A 214 -4.62 -4.22 -1.71
C LEU A 214 -5.05 -3.75 -0.31
N VAL A 215 -4.15 -3.84 0.67
CA VAL A 215 -4.42 -3.39 2.06
C VAL A 215 -3.44 -2.29 2.47
N GLY A 216 -3.95 -1.05 2.58
CA GLY A 216 -3.19 0.13 3.03
C GLY A 216 -3.45 0.54 4.48
N ALA A 217 -2.91 -0.19 5.47
CA ALA A 217 -3.11 0.11 6.90
C ALA A 217 -1.99 0.96 7.56
N SER A 218 -0.87 1.18 6.85
CA SER A 218 0.37 1.68 7.45
C SER A 218 0.23 3.06 8.09
N ARG A 219 0.69 3.15 9.36
CA ARG A 219 0.74 4.39 10.17
C ARG A 219 -0.61 5.11 10.34
N LYS A 220 -1.73 4.40 10.13
CA LYS A 220 -3.06 4.98 10.28
C LYS A 220 -3.38 5.20 11.76
N ARG A 221 -4.10 6.30 12.06
CA ARG A 221 -4.42 6.73 13.44
C ARG A 221 -5.11 5.65 14.29
N PHE A 222 -5.96 4.81 13.69
CA PHE A 222 -6.65 3.76 14.43
C PHE A 222 -5.70 2.66 14.95
N LEU A 223 -4.53 2.46 14.32
CA LEU A 223 -3.49 1.56 14.82
C LEU A 223 -2.69 2.21 15.95
N ALA A 224 -2.41 3.51 15.85
CA ALA A 224 -1.79 4.26 16.94
C ALA A 224 -2.68 4.23 18.20
N ALA A 225 -4.00 4.33 18.05
CA ALA A 225 -4.96 4.28 19.15
C ALA A 225 -4.87 3.00 20.01
N ILE A 226 -4.50 1.84 19.46
CA ILE A 226 -4.28 0.62 20.27
C ILE A 226 -3.21 0.85 21.35
N ARG A 227 -2.17 1.63 21.04
CA ARG A 227 -1.10 1.93 21.99
C ARG A 227 -1.61 2.84 23.10
N GLU A 228 -2.42 3.82 22.73
CA GLU A 228 -3.05 4.76 23.65
C GLU A 228 -4.01 4.04 24.62
N ASP A 229 -4.81 3.09 24.13
CA ASP A 229 -5.76 2.31 24.94
C ASP A 229 -5.09 1.53 26.10
N ARG A 230 -3.80 1.20 25.97
CA ARG A 230 -3.00 0.55 27.02
C ARG A 230 -2.05 1.50 27.76
N GLY A 231 -2.22 2.82 27.60
CA GLY A 231 -1.43 3.85 28.27
C GLY A 231 -0.01 4.00 27.74
N ALA A 232 0.29 3.52 26.53
CA ALA A 232 1.61 3.67 25.90
C ALA A 232 1.66 4.92 25.01
N GLU A 233 2.87 5.45 24.80
CA GLU A 233 3.10 6.53 23.85
C GLU A 233 2.60 6.14 22.46
N SER A 234 1.87 7.07 21.83
CA SER A 234 1.14 6.87 20.59
C SER A 234 1.46 7.99 19.60
N SER A 235 1.90 7.60 18.41
CA SER A 235 2.02 8.47 17.25
C SER A 235 1.96 7.61 15.98
N PRO A 236 1.68 8.19 14.80
CA PRO A 236 1.73 7.45 13.53
C PRO A 236 3.08 6.75 13.30
N LEU A 237 4.20 7.34 13.70
CA LEU A 237 5.54 6.75 13.58
C LEU A 237 5.75 5.56 14.55
N LEU A 238 5.04 5.53 15.68
CA LEU A 238 5.12 4.43 16.65
C LEU A 238 4.13 3.29 16.34
N ALA A 239 3.35 3.41 15.27
CA ALA A 239 2.36 2.44 14.85
C ALA A 239 2.93 1.32 13.96
N ASP A 240 4.23 1.32 13.66
CA ASP A 240 4.85 0.32 12.78
C ASP A 240 4.72 -1.13 13.30
N PRO A 241 4.86 -1.44 14.60
CA PRO A 241 4.58 -2.79 15.10
C PRO A 241 3.11 -3.23 14.93
N ALA A 242 2.16 -2.31 15.08
CA ALA A 242 0.74 -2.59 14.84
C ALA A 242 0.45 -2.74 13.34
N THR A 243 1.16 -1.98 12.50
CA THR A 243 1.13 -2.13 11.04
C THR A 243 1.65 -3.50 10.63
N ALA A 244 2.79 -3.94 11.15
CA ALA A 244 3.37 -5.26 10.87
C ALA A 244 2.42 -6.40 11.25
N ALA A 245 1.70 -6.28 12.37
CA ALA A 245 0.68 -7.25 12.75
C ALA A 245 -0.48 -7.32 11.75
N VAL A 246 -1.00 -6.17 11.29
CA VAL A 246 -2.02 -6.14 10.22
C VAL A 246 -1.47 -6.71 8.92
N THR A 247 -0.25 -6.33 8.52
CA THR A 247 0.43 -6.86 7.34
C THR A 247 0.52 -8.39 7.37
N ALA A 248 0.99 -8.98 8.48
CA ALA A 248 1.11 -10.42 8.61
C ALA A 248 -0.25 -11.12 8.50
N ILE A 249 -1.28 -10.61 9.19
CA ILE A 249 -2.63 -11.18 9.16
C ILE A 249 -3.24 -11.08 7.75
N SER A 250 -3.15 -9.91 7.12
CA SER A 250 -3.66 -9.70 5.76
C SER A 250 -2.95 -10.60 4.74
N ALA A 251 -1.63 -10.71 4.83
CA ALA A 251 -0.85 -11.59 3.97
C ALA A 251 -1.18 -13.07 4.20
N GLN A 252 -1.33 -13.47 5.46
CA GLN A 252 -1.69 -14.85 5.82
C GLN A 252 -3.06 -15.24 5.25
N MET A 253 -4.02 -14.30 5.25
CA MET A 253 -5.35 -14.49 4.67
C MET A 253 -5.37 -14.48 3.13
N GLY A 254 -4.30 -14.00 2.48
CA GLY A 254 -4.18 -14.01 1.01
C GLY A 254 -4.40 -12.65 0.34
N ALA A 255 -4.19 -11.53 1.03
CA ALA A 255 -4.14 -10.22 0.38
C ALA A 255 -3.11 -10.22 -0.75
N TRP A 256 -3.45 -9.58 -1.87
CA TRP A 256 -2.59 -9.50 -3.04
C TRP A 256 -1.37 -8.61 -2.78
N GLY A 257 -1.61 -7.47 -2.14
CA GLY A 257 -0.55 -6.53 -1.76
C GLY A 257 -0.82 -5.85 -0.43
N VAL A 258 0.24 -5.35 0.18
CA VAL A 258 0.19 -4.41 1.31
C VAL A 258 0.93 -3.13 0.96
N ARG A 259 0.36 -1.98 1.34
CA ARG A 259 0.94 -0.66 1.08
C ARG A 259 1.50 -0.05 2.37
N VAL A 260 2.81 0.18 2.43
CA VAL A 260 3.55 0.39 3.69
C VAL A 260 4.63 1.48 3.61
N HIS A 261 4.86 2.16 4.74
CA HIS A 261 5.99 3.10 4.90
C HIS A 261 7.27 2.36 5.33
N GLU A 262 7.20 1.53 6.37
CA GLU A 262 8.33 0.73 6.85
C GLU A 262 8.38 -0.61 6.13
N VAL A 263 9.14 -0.66 5.04
CA VAL A 263 9.22 -1.85 4.18
C VAL A 263 9.91 -3.01 4.86
N ASP A 264 11.02 -2.79 5.56
CA ASP A 264 11.84 -3.86 6.16
C ASP A 264 11.00 -4.74 7.12
N VAL A 265 10.35 -4.11 8.09
CA VAL A 265 9.49 -4.81 9.07
C VAL A 265 8.25 -5.43 8.40
N SER A 266 7.66 -4.76 7.41
CA SER A 266 6.52 -5.32 6.68
C SER A 266 6.91 -6.48 5.77
N ARG A 267 8.14 -6.50 5.26
CA ARG A 267 8.68 -7.60 4.47
C ARG A 267 8.83 -8.84 5.33
N ASP A 268 9.41 -8.71 6.52
CA ASP A 268 9.46 -9.79 7.50
C ASP A 268 8.06 -10.35 7.81
N ALA A 269 7.08 -9.47 8.00
CA ALA A 269 5.70 -9.87 8.28
C ALA A 269 5.06 -10.68 7.13
N VAL A 270 5.31 -10.28 5.87
CA VAL A 270 4.86 -11.01 4.69
C VAL A 270 5.58 -12.35 4.52
N ASP A 271 6.89 -12.39 4.73
CA ASP A 271 7.68 -13.62 4.61
C ASP A 271 7.31 -14.62 5.72
N VAL A 272 7.01 -14.16 6.94
CA VAL A 272 6.42 -14.98 8.00
C VAL A 272 5.07 -15.55 7.58
N ALA A 273 4.18 -14.75 6.99
CA ALA A 273 2.89 -15.23 6.52
C ALA A 273 3.03 -16.29 5.41
N ALA A 274 3.99 -16.11 4.49
CA ALA A 274 4.29 -17.09 3.46
C ALA A 274 4.83 -18.41 4.05
N ALA A 275 5.79 -18.32 4.99
CA ALA A 275 6.31 -19.49 5.70
C ALA A 275 5.22 -20.21 6.51
N TRP A 276 4.35 -19.45 7.17
CA TRP A 276 3.20 -19.96 7.92
C TRP A 276 2.25 -20.76 7.02
N ASN A 277 1.92 -20.22 5.85
CA ASN A 277 1.05 -20.88 4.88
C ASN A 277 1.71 -22.10 4.22
N ALA A 278 3.02 -22.08 4.00
CA ALA A 278 3.76 -23.21 3.46
C ALA A 278 3.94 -24.36 4.48
N GLY A 279 4.03 -24.05 5.77
CA GLY A 279 4.19 -25.04 6.84
C GLY A 279 5.38 -25.98 6.60
N ALA A 280 5.14 -27.29 6.60
CA ALA A 280 6.18 -28.29 6.35
C ALA A 280 6.80 -28.23 4.94
N ALA A 281 6.15 -27.55 3.98
CA ALA A 281 6.70 -27.32 2.65
C ALA A 281 7.61 -26.09 2.57
N TYR A 282 7.77 -25.32 3.65
CA TYR A 282 8.73 -24.22 3.70
C TYR A 282 10.16 -24.75 3.66
N THR A 283 10.94 -24.31 2.67
CA THR A 283 12.34 -24.72 2.44
C THR A 283 13.35 -23.64 2.83
N GLY A 284 12.92 -22.52 3.40
CA GLY A 284 13.81 -21.49 3.91
C GLY A 284 14.38 -21.85 5.28
N GLY A 285 15.47 -21.18 5.69
CA GLY A 285 16.03 -21.35 7.04
C GLY A 285 16.65 -22.73 7.31
N GLU A 286 17.03 -23.50 6.29
CA GLU A 286 17.71 -24.80 6.45
C GLU A 286 19.01 -24.71 7.30
N HIS A 287 19.58 -23.52 7.40
CA HIS A 287 20.74 -23.21 8.23
C HIS A 287 20.40 -22.47 9.53
N ALA A 288 19.13 -22.42 9.95
CA ALA A 288 18.71 -21.90 11.26
C ALA A 288 19.12 -22.82 12.43
N SER A 289 20.26 -23.51 12.29
CA SER A 289 21.00 -24.15 13.36
C SER A 289 22.20 -23.28 13.68
N GLY A 290 22.00 -22.33 14.59
CA GLY A 290 23.03 -21.43 15.05
C GLY A 290 22.87 -21.16 16.54
N SER A 291 24.00 -21.11 17.25
CA SER A 291 24.04 -20.54 18.59
C SER A 291 24.14 -19.04 18.48
N TYR A 292 23.17 -18.31 19.05
CA TYR A 292 23.26 -16.86 19.22
C TYR A 292 23.64 -16.53 20.66
N ALA A 293 24.48 -15.52 20.83
CA ALA A 293 24.84 -15.02 22.15
C ALA A 293 23.67 -14.19 22.69
N ASN A 294 23.02 -14.66 23.77
CA ASN A 294 22.13 -13.81 24.54
C ASN A 294 22.99 -12.88 25.42
N GLY A 295 23.00 -11.58 25.14
CA GLY A 295 23.37 -10.58 26.15
C GLY A 295 22.19 -10.43 27.11
N ALA A 296 22.32 -10.66 28.42
CA ALA A 296 23.24 -9.95 29.31
C ALA A 296 24.19 -10.83 30.16
N ASP A 297 24.11 -12.17 30.06
CA ASP A 297 24.81 -13.07 30.99
C ASP A 297 25.95 -13.88 30.35
N GLY A 298 26.25 -13.66 29.07
CA GLY A 298 27.31 -14.38 28.34
C GLY A 298 27.03 -15.86 28.10
N GLY A 299 25.80 -16.32 28.34
CA GLY A 299 25.37 -17.70 28.06
C GLY A 299 25.18 -17.94 26.57
N THR A 300 25.90 -18.91 26.02
CA THR A 300 25.64 -19.43 24.67
C THR A 300 24.40 -20.32 24.70
N VAL A 301 23.31 -19.91 24.04
CA VAL A 301 22.17 -20.81 23.80
C VAL A 301 22.50 -21.66 22.58
N VAL A 302 22.77 -22.94 22.79
CA VAL A 302 22.95 -23.91 21.71
C VAL A 302 21.55 -24.37 21.27
N SER A 303 21.08 -23.88 20.13
CA SER A 303 19.93 -24.47 19.46
C SER A 303 20.37 -25.75 18.75
N THR A 304 20.20 -26.91 19.40
CA THR A 304 20.36 -28.19 18.72
C THR A 304 19.16 -28.39 17.81
N SER A 305 19.39 -28.45 16.50
CA SER A 305 18.42 -28.99 15.55
C SER A 305 17.93 -30.34 16.08
N LEU A 306 16.66 -30.48 16.42
CA LEU A 306 16.05 -31.78 16.66
C LEU A 306 16.19 -32.54 15.35
N GLY A 307 17.15 -33.47 15.31
CA GLY A 307 17.37 -34.33 14.16
C GLY A 307 16.06 -35.01 13.79
N ARG A 308 15.72 -35.00 12.51
CA ARG A 308 14.62 -35.80 11.98
C ARG A 308 14.83 -37.25 12.42
N ALA A 309 13.93 -37.77 13.25
CA ALA A 309 13.79 -39.19 13.56
C ALA A 309 12.81 -39.81 12.56
#